data_AF-A0A060C9Z0-F1
#
_entry.id   AF-A0A060C9Z0-F1
#
_cell.length_a   1.000
_cell.length_b   1.000
_cell.length_c   1.000
_cell.angle_alpha   90.00
_cell.angle_beta   90.00
_cell.angle_gamma   90.00
#
_symmetry.space_group_name_H-M   'P 1'
#
loop_
_entity.id
_entity.type
_entity.pdbx_description
1 polymer ?
#
loop_
_entity_poly.entity_id
_entity_poly.type
_entity_poly.pdbx_seq_one_letter_code
_entity_poly.pdbx_strand_id
1 'polypeptide(L)' 'MLTPTAEVHMHAWQTMFEELFTAWGITPAYTEADYFAYLDGKKRYDGVASLLRSRDVEV' A
#
# COMPACT_ATOMS: atom_id res chain seq x y z
N MET A 1 -4.56 1.17 -19.32
CA MET A 1 -4.85 -0.27 -19.16
C MET A 1 -3.82 -0.83 -18.20
N LEU A 2 -4.26 -1.53 -17.15
CA LEU A 2 -3.37 -2.29 -16.27
C LEU A 2 -3.11 -3.66 -16.91
N THR A 3 -1.93 -4.22 -16.67
CA THR A 3 -1.65 -5.61 -17.06
C THR A 3 -2.28 -6.57 -16.04
N PRO A 4 -2.60 -7.82 -16.41
CA PRO A 4 -3.16 -8.79 -15.45
C PRO A 4 -2.30 -8.97 -14.20
N THR A 5 -0.98 -8.88 -14.33
CA THR A 5 -0.05 -8.96 -13.20
C THR A 5 -0.16 -7.75 -12.27
N ALA A 6 -0.42 -6.56 -12.81
CA ALA A 6 -0.60 -5.35 -12.01
C ALA A 6 -1.88 -5.42 -11.18
N GLU A 7 -2.97 -5.97 -11.72
CA GLU A 7 -4.23 -6.15 -10.99
C GLU A 7 -4.07 -7.10 -9.80
N VAL A 8 -3.43 -8.26 -10.01
CA VAL A 8 -3.12 -9.20 -8.92
C VAL A 8 -2.24 -8.55 -7.85
N HIS A 9 -1.25 -7.76 -8.28
CA HIS A 9 -0.36 -7.06 -7.37
C HIS A 9 -1.09 -6.00 -6.53
N MET A 10 -1.98 -5.20 -7.15
CA MET A 10 -2.83 -4.24 -6.46
C MET A 10 -3.71 -4.90 -5.41
N HIS A 11 -4.36 -6.01 -5.76
CA HIS A 11 -5.23 -6.75 -4.84
C HIS A 11 -4.43 -7.31 -3.65
N ALA A 12 -3.26 -7.90 -3.89
CA ALA A 12 -2.40 -8.42 -2.82
C ALA A 12 -1.97 -7.32 -1.84
N TRP A 13 -1.61 -6.13 -2.34
CA TRP A 13 -1.28 -4.99 -1.49
C TRP A 13 -2.48 -4.45 -0.71
N GLN A 14 -3.64 -4.37 -1.37
CA GLN A 14 -4.86 -3.91 -0.74
C GLN A 14 -5.24 -4.78 0.46
N THR A 15 -5.32 -6.09 0.28
CA THR A 15 -5.63 -7.02 1.38
C THR A 15 -4.64 -6.87 2.54
N MET A 16 -3.34 -6.82 2.24
CA MET A 16 -2.31 -6.71 3.26
C MET A 16 -2.40 -5.39 4.06
N PHE A 17 -2.61 -4.25 3.40
CA PHE A 17 -2.63 -2.95 4.06
C PHE A 17 -3.96 -2.64 4.74
N GLU A 18 -5.09 -3.10 4.21
CA GLU A 18 -6.37 -2.99 4.91
C GLU A 18 -6.33 -3.72 6.26
N GLU A 19 -5.79 -4.95 6.29
CA GLU A 19 -5.60 -5.71 7.53
C GLU A 19 -4.62 -5.01 8.49
N LEU A 20 -3.47 -4.56 7.99
CA LEU A 20 -2.46 -3.88 8.80
C LEU A 20 -2.99 -2.59 9.43
N PHE A 21 -3.61 -1.73 8.62
CA PHE A 21 -4.09 -0.43 9.08
C PHE A 21 -5.22 -0.60 10.09
N THR A 22 -6.10 -1.59 9.88
CA THR A 22 -7.13 -1.94 10.86
C THR A 22 -6.51 -2.43 12.17
N ALA A 23 -5.56 -3.36 12.10
CA ALA A 23 -4.92 -3.93 13.30
C ALA A 23 -4.14 -2.89 14.11
N TRP A 24 -3.52 -1.91 13.43
CA TRP A 24 -2.69 -0.88 14.07
C TRP A 24 -3.45 0.42 14.35
N GLY A 25 -4.72 0.52 13.96
CA GLY A 25 -5.52 1.74 14.11
C GLY A 25 -5.00 2.92 13.28
N ILE A 26 -4.35 2.65 12.14
CA ILE A 26 -3.77 3.68 11.27
C ILE A 26 -4.88 4.39 10.50
N THR A 27 -4.84 5.72 10.50
CA THR A 27 -5.75 6.57 9.72
C THR A 27 -4.96 7.59 8.88
N PRO A 28 -5.43 7.98 7.69
CA PRO A 28 -6.60 7.43 6.98
C PRO A 28 -6.38 5.97 6.53
N ALA A 29 -7.50 5.25 6.33
CA ALA A 29 -7.49 3.88 5.84
C ALA A 29 -6.79 3.76 4.48
N TYR A 30 -6.37 2.54 4.13
CA TYR A 30 -5.80 2.27 2.82
C TYR A 30 -6.84 2.49 1.72
N THR A 31 -6.40 3.04 0.59
CA THR A 31 -7.21 3.26 -0.60
C THR A 31 -6.47 2.78 -1.84
N GLU A 32 -7.19 2.49 -2.92
CA GLU A 32 -6.55 2.16 -4.21
C GLU A 32 -5.62 3.28 -4.73
N ALA A 33 -5.88 4.54 -4.37
CA ALA A 33 -5.02 5.66 -4.73
C ALA A 33 -3.63 5.57 -4.08
N ASP A 34 -3.53 4.96 -2.89
CA ASP A 34 -2.25 4.74 -2.21
C ASP A 34 -1.32 3.81 -3.02
N TYR A 35 -1.88 2.88 -3.80
CA TYR A 35 -1.09 2.03 -4.69
C TYR A 35 -0.28 2.88 -5.68
N PHE A 36 -0.96 3.77 -6.41
CA PHE A 36 -0.31 4.60 -7.42
C PHE A 36 0.60 5.66 -6.80
N ALA A 37 0.24 6.18 -5.63
CA ALA A 37 1.02 7.22 -4.97
C ALA A 37 2.31 6.69 -4.33
N TYR A 38 2.30 5.47 -3.77
CA TYR A 38 3.37 5.01 -2.90
C TYR A 38 3.98 3.66 -3.29
N LEU A 39 3.27 2.80 -4.01
CA LEU A 39 3.69 1.41 -4.27
C LEU A 39 4.13 1.18 -5.72
N ASP A 40 3.42 1.78 -6.69
CA ASP A 40 3.64 1.50 -8.11
C ASP A 40 5.07 1.86 -8.55
N GLY A 41 5.69 0.94 -9.30
CA GLY A 41 7.07 1.07 -9.78
C GLY A 41 8.17 1.03 -8.71
N LYS A 42 7.85 0.98 -7.40
CA LYS A 42 8.85 0.91 -6.33
C LYS A 42 9.25 -0.53 -6.02
N LYS A 43 10.47 -0.72 -5.50
CA LYS A 43 10.84 -2.00 -4.88
C LYS A 43 9.93 -2.25 -3.69
N ARG A 44 9.63 -3.52 -3.41
CA ARG A 44 8.68 -3.94 -2.36
C ARG A 44 8.88 -3.20 -1.03
N TYR A 45 10.10 -3.22 -0.47
CA TYR A 45 10.37 -2.58 0.82
C TYR A 45 10.32 -1.06 0.76
N ASP A 46 10.78 -0.46 -0.34
CA ASP A 46 10.71 1.00 -0.54
C ASP A 46 9.25 1.47 -0.62
N GLY A 47 8.38 0.68 -1.27
CA GLY A 47 6.94 0.93 -1.32
C GLY A 47 6.29 0.88 0.06
N VAL A 48 6.56 -0.17 0.84
CA VAL A 48 6.04 -0.30 2.22
C VAL A 48 6.48 0.88 3.08
N ALA A 49 7.78 1.18 3.08
CA ALA A 49 8.32 2.29 3.84
C ALA A 49 7.73 3.64 3.38
N SER A 50 7.52 3.82 2.07
CA SER A 50 6.90 5.02 1.51
C SER A 50 5.44 5.19 1.97
N LEU A 51 4.66 4.11 1.99
CA LEU A 51 3.27 4.16 2.41
C LEU A 51 3.14 4.40 3.92
N LEU A 52 3.89 3.66 4.75
CA LEU A 52 3.85 3.83 6.21
C LEU A 52 4.27 5.25 6.61
N ARG A 53 5.30 5.81 5.97
CA ARG A 53 5.71 7.20 6.21
C ARG A 53 4.64 8.22 5.84
N SER A 54 3.80 7.94 4.83
CA SER A 54 2.67 8.83 4.49
C SER A 54 1.56 8.84 5.55
N ARG A 55 1.66 7.96 6.55
CA ARG A 55 0.80 7.88 7.73
C ARG A 55 1.56 8.20 9.02
N ASP A 56 2.72 8.85 8.89
CA ASP A 56 3.62 9.20 9.99
C ASP A 56 4.07 7.99 10.83
N VAL A 57 4.14 6.81 10.21
CA VAL A 57 4.65 5.58 10.82
C VAL A 57 6.09 5.33 10.36
N GLU A 58 7.04 5.31 11.31
CA GLU A 58 8.43 4.92 11.08
C GLU A 58 8.65 3.44 11.47
N VAL A 59 9.41 2.71 10.63
CA VAL A 59 9.75 1.28 10.78
C VAL A 59 11.23 1.04 10.52
#